data_AF-A0A9J6E512-F1
#
_entry.id   AF-A0A9J6E512-F1
#
_cell.length_a   1.000
_cell.length_b   1.000
_cell.length_c   1.000
_cell.angle_alpha   90.00
_cell.angle_beta   90.00
_cell.angle_gamma   90.00
#
_symmetry.space_group_name_H-M   'P 1'
#
loop_
_entity.id
_entity.type
_entity.pdbx_description
1 polymer ?
#
loop_
_entity_poly.entity_id
_entity_poly.type
_entity_poly.pdbx_seq_one_letter_code
_entity_poly.pdbx_strand_id
1 'polypeptide(L)'
;MCVSLCDEDVVKLFGALERNRTITFLNIGSITFRRRTATALGRLVANNRSIVFLAICIQEEEPEVDHTLQVRYVCRTLKEVVGRNRFLMALTVSLKSSKPSNDPVMKKALSRNTMLVNQAVRFVDGSMDKADALAFDTLRHCQSVLLALLVHNSRAEATSKLAEARQRLSLNYFLFTGVVKANIVCNRNSKAKMRTMTFDNIGRNMQALICSYLSLTDVLDA
;
A
#
# COMPACT_ATOMS: atom_id res chain seq x y z
N MET A 1 -14.16 24.69 14.87
CA MET A 1 -13.40 25.83 14.31
C MET A 1 -12.82 25.36 12.97
N CYS A 2 -13.43 25.70 11.83
CA CYS A 2 -12.86 25.36 10.52
C CYS A 2 -11.89 26.47 10.13
N VAL A 3 -10.59 26.18 10.14
CA VAL A 3 -9.58 27.08 9.59
C VAL A 3 -9.68 26.96 8.07
N SER A 4 -10.03 28.06 7.39
CA SER A 4 -9.92 28.12 5.93
C SER A 4 -8.44 28.18 5.58
N LEU A 5 -7.92 27.09 5.02
CA LEU A 5 -6.55 27.05 4.51
C LEU A 5 -6.53 27.68 3.12
N CYS A 6 -5.62 28.62 2.89
CA CYS A 6 -5.44 29.17 1.55
C CYS A 6 -4.84 28.10 0.61
N ASP A 7 -5.02 28.25 -0.71
CA ASP A 7 -4.55 27.29 -1.73
C ASP A 7 -3.06 26.94 -1.56
N GLU A 8 -2.23 27.91 -1.16
CA GLU A 8 -0.80 27.69 -0.95
C GLU A 8 -0.50 26.78 0.25
N ASP A 9 -1.21 26.94 1.36
CA ASP A 9 -1.03 26.13 2.56
C ASP A 9 -1.46 24.68 2.30
N VAL A 10 -2.54 24.49 1.52
CA VAL A 10 -3.01 23.16 1.13
C VAL A 10 -1.99 22.46 0.23
N VAL A 11 -1.39 23.18 -0.73
CA VAL A 11 -0.33 22.63 -1.58
C VAL A 11 0.89 22.21 -0.74
N LYS A 12 1.31 23.03 0.22
CA LYS A 12 2.41 22.69 1.15
C LYS A 12 2.07 21.47 2.00
N LEU A 13 0.84 21.41 2.51
CA LEU A 13 0.33 20.26 3.27
C LEU A 13 0.38 18.97 2.44
N PHE A 14 -0.12 18.99 1.19
CA PHE A 14 -0.08 17.80 0.33
C PHE A 14 1.36 17.39 -0.01
N GLY A 15 2.27 18.35 -0.21
CA GLY A 15 3.69 18.07 -0.39
C GLY A 15 4.35 17.42 0.83
N ALA A 16 3.98 17.84 2.04
CA ALA A 16 4.46 17.21 3.27
C ALA A 16 3.88 15.79 3.43
N LEU A 17 2.58 15.62 3.17
CA LEU A 17 1.89 14.34 3.26
C LEU A 17 2.35 13.33 2.21
N GLU A 18 2.84 13.78 1.05
CA GLU A 18 3.39 12.91 0.01
C GLU A 18 4.53 12.03 0.55
N ARG A 19 5.34 12.59 1.45
CA ARG A 19 6.48 11.92 2.09
C ARG A 19 6.13 11.25 3.41
N ASN A 20 4.91 11.46 3.90
CA ASN A 20 4.47 10.86 5.14
C ASN A 20 4.40 9.32 5.01
N ARG A 21 4.72 8.62 6.12
CA ARG A 21 4.74 7.15 6.20
C ARG A 21 3.89 6.59 7.34
N THR A 22 3.20 7.45 8.09
CA THR A 22 2.55 7.10 9.36
C THR A 22 1.05 7.35 9.36
N ILE A 23 0.58 8.37 8.64
CA ILE A 23 -0.83 8.74 8.53
C ILE A 23 -1.50 7.78 7.55
N THR A 24 -2.54 7.12 8.05
CA THR A 24 -3.35 6.12 7.34
C THR A 24 -4.75 6.60 7.00
N PHE A 25 -5.28 7.53 7.80
CA PHE A 25 -6.58 8.15 7.60
C PHE A 25 -6.38 9.65 7.43
N LEU A 26 -6.85 10.19 6.32
CA LEU A 26 -6.79 11.61 6.03
C LEU A 26 -8.16 12.10 5.60
N ASN A 27 -8.74 12.98 6.41
CA ASN A 27 -9.98 13.68 6.08
C ASN A 27 -9.68 15.17 5.95
N ILE A 28 -9.97 15.73 4.79
CA ILE A 28 -9.69 17.10 4.45
C ILE A 28 -10.99 17.73 3.97
N GLY A 29 -11.52 18.64 4.77
CA GLY A 29 -12.80 19.28 4.48
C GLY A 29 -12.69 20.77 4.27
N SER A 30 -13.67 21.30 3.54
CA SER A 30 -13.85 22.73 3.28
C SER A 30 -12.62 23.37 2.59
N ILE A 31 -12.17 22.75 1.50
CA ILE A 31 -11.09 23.28 0.67
C ILE A 31 -11.63 23.75 -0.68
N THR A 32 -11.18 24.93 -1.09
CA THR A 32 -11.33 25.42 -2.46
C THR A 32 -10.28 24.79 -3.35
N PHE A 33 -10.71 23.94 -4.29
CA PHE A 33 -9.78 23.22 -5.16
C PHE A 33 -9.45 24.02 -6.42
N ARG A 34 -8.28 24.65 -6.43
CA ARG A 34 -7.70 25.19 -7.67
C ARG A 34 -6.84 24.14 -8.36
N ARG A 35 -6.42 24.44 -9.59
CA ARG A 35 -5.57 23.57 -10.43
C ARG A 35 -4.31 23.10 -9.69
N ARG A 36 -3.66 24.00 -8.94
CA ARG A 36 -2.43 23.69 -8.19
C ARG A 36 -2.70 22.68 -7.07
N THR A 37 -3.74 22.91 -6.28
CA THR A 37 -4.16 22.00 -5.21
C THR A 37 -4.58 20.63 -5.73
N ALA A 38 -5.36 20.55 -6.80
CA ALA A 38 -5.73 19.28 -7.43
C ALA A 38 -4.50 18.51 -7.96
N THR A 39 -3.51 19.22 -8.52
CA THR A 39 -2.25 18.61 -8.98
C THR A 39 -1.43 18.09 -7.80
N ALA A 40 -1.32 18.87 -6.72
CA ALA A 40 -0.63 18.46 -5.51
C ALA A 40 -1.30 17.24 -4.86
N LEU A 41 -2.64 17.18 -4.87
CA LEU A 41 -3.41 16.03 -4.44
C LEU A 41 -3.12 14.79 -5.30
N GLY A 42 -3.06 14.96 -6.62
CA GLY A 42 -2.70 13.89 -7.54
C GLY A 42 -1.34 13.28 -7.21
N ARG A 43 -0.34 14.12 -6.91
CA ARG A 43 1.01 13.66 -6.47
C ARG A 43 0.97 12.95 -5.13
N LEU A 44 0.23 13.49 -4.16
CA LEU A 44 0.01 12.85 -2.86
C LEU A 44 -0.53 11.43 -3.06
N VAL A 45 -1.59 11.26 -3.83
CA VAL A 45 -2.20 9.95 -4.09
C VAL A 45 -1.28 9.05 -4.91
N ALA A 46 -0.51 9.58 -5.86
CA ALA A 46 0.40 8.76 -6.65
C ALA A 46 1.56 8.17 -5.82
N ASN A 47 2.13 8.95 -4.91
CA ASN A 47 3.41 8.63 -4.27
C ASN A 47 3.27 8.17 -2.80
N ASN A 48 2.15 8.47 -2.15
CA ASN A 48 1.94 8.07 -0.77
C ASN A 48 1.52 6.59 -0.68
N ARG A 49 2.21 5.86 0.21
CA ARG A 49 1.98 4.43 0.47
C ARG A 49 1.39 4.14 1.86
N SER A 50 1.19 5.17 2.69
CA SER A 50 0.69 5.03 4.05
C SER A 50 -0.80 5.33 4.17
N ILE A 51 -1.33 6.28 3.41
CA ILE A 51 -2.74 6.69 3.44
C ILE A 51 -3.58 5.57 2.80
N VAL A 52 -4.42 4.98 3.64
CA VAL A 52 -5.34 3.89 3.29
C VAL A 52 -6.74 4.45 3.03
N PHE A 53 -7.13 5.51 3.73
CA PHE A 53 -8.44 6.16 3.60
C PHE A 53 -8.26 7.65 3.38
N LEU A 54 -8.81 8.16 2.27
CA LEU A 54 -8.77 9.58 1.92
C LEU A 54 -10.18 10.10 1.70
N ALA A 55 -10.58 11.10 2.49
CA ALA A 55 -11.83 11.82 2.32
C ALA A 55 -11.55 13.30 2.02
N ILE A 56 -12.21 13.81 0.99
CA ILE A 56 -12.04 15.17 0.49
C ILE A 56 -13.42 15.79 0.33
N CYS A 57 -13.65 16.88 1.05
CA CYS A 57 -14.86 17.68 0.95
C CYS A 57 -14.52 19.06 0.38
N ILE A 58 -15.02 19.32 -0.82
CA ILE A 58 -14.80 20.55 -1.58
C ILE A 58 -15.81 21.59 -1.10
N GLN A 59 -15.31 22.81 -0.83
CA GLN A 59 -16.15 23.95 -0.46
C GLN A 59 -16.78 24.57 -1.71
N GLU A 60 -18.06 24.90 -1.64
CA GLU A 60 -18.72 25.76 -2.62
C GLU A 60 -18.28 27.21 -2.36
N GLU A 61 -17.52 27.80 -3.27
CA GLU A 61 -17.24 29.26 -3.27
C GLU A 61 -18.15 29.97 -4.26
N GLU A 62 -19.08 30.79 -3.73
CA GLU A 62 -19.94 31.73 -4.46
C GLU A 62 -20.84 31.13 -5.58
N PRO A 63 -22.00 31.76 -5.85
CA PRO A 63 -23.01 31.22 -6.77
C PRO A 63 -22.60 31.21 -8.25
N GLU A 64 -21.47 31.84 -8.63
CA GLU A 64 -21.08 32.04 -10.02
C GLU A 64 -20.21 30.91 -10.61
N VAL A 65 -19.63 30.03 -9.78
CA VAL A 65 -18.77 28.94 -10.24
C VAL A 65 -19.56 27.63 -10.28
N ASP A 66 -19.59 26.94 -11.42
CA ASP A 66 -20.14 25.59 -11.51
C ASP A 66 -19.25 24.62 -10.70
N HIS A 67 -19.62 24.43 -9.43
CA HIS A 67 -18.97 23.54 -8.47
C HIS A 67 -18.91 22.07 -8.94
N THR A 68 -19.81 21.69 -9.85
CA THR A 68 -19.78 20.38 -10.51
C THR A 68 -18.53 20.22 -11.37
N LEU A 69 -18.05 21.29 -12.01
CA LEU A 69 -16.82 21.26 -12.81
C LEU A 69 -15.58 21.07 -11.95
N GLN A 70 -15.54 21.64 -10.74
CA GLN A 70 -14.40 21.46 -9.81
C GLN A 70 -14.29 20.00 -9.36
N VAL A 71 -15.40 19.39 -8.92
CA VAL A 71 -15.42 17.96 -8.55
C VAL A 71 -14.99 17.11 -9.75
N ARG A 72 -15.53 17.37 -10.95
CA ARG A 72 -15.16 16.65 -12.17
C ARG A 72 -13.67 16.78 -12.47
N TYR A 73 -13.08 17.95 -12.27
CA TYR A 73 -11.66 18.19 -12.49
C TYR A 73 -10.78 17.42 -11.50
N VAL A 74 -11.13 17.46 -10.21
CA VAL A 74 -10.43 16.69 -9.16
C VAL A 74 -10.57 15.19 -9.44
N CYS A 75 -11.78 14.70 -9.71
CA CYS A 75 -12.00 13.29 -10.07
C CYS A 75 -11.20 12.90 -11.32
N ARG A 76 -11.16 13.73 -12.37
CA ARG A 76 -10.34 13.46 -13.56
C ARG A 76 -8.87 13.30 -13.21
N THR A 77 -8.34 14.20 -12.37
CA THR A 77 -6.95 14.13 -11.91
C THR A 77 -6.68 12.85 -11.10
N LEU A 78 -7.65 12.44 -10.27
CA LEU A 78 -7.53 11.27 -9.41
C LEU A 78 -7.67 9.93 -10.15
N LYS A 79 -8.47 9.85 -11.22
CA LYS A 79 -8.71 8.59 -11.96
C LYS A 79 -7.43 7.87 -12.34
N GLU A 80 -6.48 8.59 -12.94
CA GLU A 80 -5.24 7.99 -13.43
C GLU A 80 -4.31 7.57 -12.28
N VAL A 81 -4.19 8.42 -11.25
CA VAL A 81 -3.27 8.17 -10.14
C VAL A 81 -3.78 7.07 -9.20
N VAL A 82 -5.09 6.99 -8.95
CA VAL A 82 -5.69 5.91 -8.14
C VAL A 82 -5.52 4.57 -8.85
N GLY A 83 -5.56 4.54 -10.19
CA GLY A 83 -5.29 3.33 -10.96
C GLY A 83 -3.90 2.73 -10.70
N ARG A 84 -2.90 3.57 -10.39
CA ARG A 84 -1.52 3.16 -10.11
C ARG A 84 -1.24 2.95 -8.62
N ASN A 85 -1.98 3.62 -7.74
CA ASN A 85 -1.84 3.44 -6.30
C ASN A 85 -2.43 2.09 -5.85
N ARG A 86 -1.64 1.29 -5.11
CA ARG A 86 -2.04 -0.03 -4.59
C ARG A 86 -2.40 -0.03 -3.09
N PHE A 87 -2.24 1.10 -2.42
CA PHE A 87 -2.30 1.24 -0.96
C PHE A 87 -3.60 1.91 -0.48
N LEU A 88 -4.20 2.76 -1.32
CA LEU A 88 -5.44 3.45 -1.04
C LEU A 88 -6.63 2.49 -1.20
N MET A 89 -7.42 2.35 -0.14
CA MET A 89 -8.53 1.41 -0.05
C MET A 89 -9.89 2.11 -0.14
N ALA A 90 -9.96 3.36 0.31
CA ALA A 90 -11.13 4.19 0.17
C ALA A 90 -10.77 5.61 -0.27
N LEU A 91 -11.56 6.14 -1.20
CA LEU A 91 -11.49 7.53 -1.65
C LEU A 91 -12.90 8.09 -1.70
N THR A 92 -13.13 9.16 -0.95
CA THR A 92 -14.38 9.93 -0.99
C THR A 92 -14.06 11.33 -1.48
N VAL A 93 -14.71 11.76 -2.56
CA VAL A 93 -14.66 13.14 -3.05
C VAL A 93 -16.09 13.65 -3.13
N SER A 94 -16.44 14.64 -2.33
CA SER A 94 -17.79 15.21 -2.28
C SER A 94 -17.75 16.73 -2.25
N LEU A 95 -18.85 17.36 -2.66
CA LEU A 95 -19.15 18.73 -2.23
C LEU A 95 -19.82 18.67 -0.86
N LYS A 96 -19.73 19.76 -0.09
CA LYS A 96 -20.26 19.86 1.28
C LYS A 96 -21.76 19.54 1.41
N SER A 97 -22.50 19.62 0.31
CA SER A 97 -23.94 19.40 0.19
C SER A 97 -24.32 18.23 -0.73
N SER A 98 -23.35 17.56 -1.37
CA SER A 98 -23.61 16.56 -2.42
C SER A 98 -23.27 15.14 -2.01
N LYS A 99 -23.88 14.17 -2.70
CA LYS A 99 -23.42 12.79 -2.65
C LYS A 99 -21.96 12.71 -3.12
N PRO A 100 -21.16 11.78 -2.56
CA PRO A 100 -19.82 11.51 -3.07
C PRO A 100 -19.82 11.10 -4.53
N SER A 101 -18.73 11.44 -5.22
CA SER A 101 -18.45 10.96 -6.57
C SER A 101 -18.41 9.43 -6.59
N ASN A 102 -19.20 8.82 -7.47
CA ASN A 102 -19.24 7.37 -7.68
C ASN A 102 -18.58 7.00 -9.02
N ASP A 103 -17.32 7.40 -9.18
CA ASP A 103 -16.61 7.13 -10.44
C ASP A 103 -16.26 5.63 -10.58
N PRO A 104 -16.68 4.96 -11.66
CA PRO A 104 -16.50 3.52 -11.81
C PRO A 104 -15.02 3.11 -11.94
N VAL A 105 -14.16 3.96 -12.51
CA VAL A 105 -12.73 3.66 -12.67
C VAL A 105 -12.04 3.68 -11.32
N MET A 106 -12.31 4.71 -10.51
CA MET A 106 -11.80 4.79 -9.15
C MET A 106 -12.32 3.63 -8.29
N LYS A 107 -13.62 3.32 -8.37
CA LYS A 107 -14.22 2.19 -7.64
C LYS A 107 -13.54 0.86 -7.99
N LYS A 108 -13.32 0.59 -9.29
CA LYS A 108 -12.63 -0.63 -9.74
C LYS A 108 -11.19 -0.71 -9.19
N ALA A 109 -10.46 0.41 -9.20
CA ALA A 109 -9.10 0.47 -8.68
C ALA A 109 -9.07 0.21 -7.16
N LEU A 110 -9.98 0.81 -6.39
CA LEU A 110 -10.10 0.56 -4.95
C LEU A 110 -10.49 -0.89 -4.65
N SER A 111 -11.44 -1.48 -5.39
CA SER A 111 -11.81 -2.89 -5.24
C SER A 111 -10.63 -3.84 -5.51
N ARG A 112 -9.78 -3.54 -6.51
CA ARG A 112 -8.54 -4.28 -6.74
C ARG A 112 -7.59 -4.18 -5.54
N ASN A 113 -7.45 -3.00 -4.95
CA ASN A 113 -6.60 -2.81 -3.76
C ASN A 113 -7.17 -3.58 -2.55
N THR A 114 -8.50 -3.62 -2.40
CA THR A 114 -9.16 -4.47 -1.38
C THR A 114 -8.88 -5.94 -1.60
N MET A 115 -8.95 -6.42 -2.83
CA MET A 115 -8.59 -7.80 -3.15
C MET A 115 -7.13 -8.10 -2.79
N LEU A 116 -6.21 -7.17 -3.07
CA LEU A 116 -4.79 -7.30 -2.72
C LEU A 116 -4.59 -7.40 -1.20
N VAL A 117 -5.31 -6.60 -0.40
CA VAL A 117 -5.28 -6.71 1.06
C VAL A 117 -5.84 -8.05 1.53
N ASN A 118 -6.95 -8.51 0.96
CA ASN A 118 -7.53 -9.81 1.32
C ASN A 118 -6.57 -10.97 1.00
N GLN A 119 -5.87 -10.93 -0.14
CA GLN A 119 -4.81 -11.89 -0.48
C GLN A 119 -3.67 -11.87 0.55
N ALA A 120 -3.23 -10.67 0.96
CA ALA A 120 -2.23 -10.53 2.00
C ALA A 120 -2.70 -11.07 3.36
N VAL A 121 -3.98 -10.90 3.71
CA VAL A 121 -4.58 -11.48 4.93
C VAL A 121 -4.62 -13.00 4.85
N ARG A 122 -5.02 -13.59 3.71
CA ARG A 122 -4.95 -15.06 3.51
C ARG A 122 -3.54 -15.60 3.68
N PHE A 123 -2.54 -14.87 3.19
CA PHE A 123 -1.15 -15.21 3.46
C PHE A 123 -0.91 -15.25 4.96
N VAL A 124 -1.23 -14.17 5.68
CA VAL A 124 -1.08 -14.08 7.15
C VAL A 124 -1.76 -15.27 7.86
N ASP A 125 -2.95 -15.67 7.42
CA ASP A 125 -3.71 -16.78 8.01
C ASP A 125 -3.16 -18.18 7.68
N GLY A 126 -2.16 -18.30 6.80
CA GLY A 126 -1.47 -19.57 6.57
C GLY A 126 -1.30 -19.97 5.10
N SER A 127 -1.86 -19.21 4.15
CA SER A 127 -1.72 -19.54 2.72
C SER A 127 -0.26 -19.61 2.28
N MET A 128 0.04 -20.60 1.44
CA MET A 128 1.36 -20.81 0.81
C MET A 128 1.33 -20.50 -0.69
N ASP A 129 0.26 -19.87 -1.19
CA ASP A 129 0.13 -19.48 -2.58
C ASP A 129 1.09 -18.33 -2.92
N LYS A 130 1.82 -18.43 -4.04
CA LYS A 130 2.75 -17.38 -4.52
C LYS A 130 2.05 -16.02 -4.65
N ALA A 131 0.80 -16.01 -5.12
CA ALA A 131 0.02 -14.77 -5.29
C ALA A 131 -0.30 -14.08 -3.95
N ASP A 132 -0.65 -14.85 -2.92
CA ASP A 132 -0.93 -14.32 -1.59
C ASP A 132 0.34 -13.80 -0.91
N ALA A 133 1.45 -14.56 -1.04
CA ALA A 133 2.77 -14.13 -0.57
C ALA A 133 3.24 -12.83 -1.25
N LEU A 134 3.04 -12.71 -2.57
CA LEU A 134 3.37 -11.51 -3.33
C LEU A 134 2.54 -10.29 -2.89
N ALA A 135 1.24 -10.51 -2.64
CA ALA A 135 0.36 -9.47 -2.12
C ALA A 135 0.81 -8.98 -0.74
N PHE A 136 1.16 -9.91 0.14
CA PHE A 136 1.71 -9.60 1.45
C PHE A 136 3.04 -8.83 1.34
N ASP A 137 3.97 -9.30 0.51
CA ASP A 137 5.27 -8.65 0.30
C ASP A 137 5.11 -7.21 -0.22
N THR A 138 4.19 -7.00 -1.17
CA THR A 138 3.85 -5.67 -1.71
C THR A 138 3.34 -4.72 -0.62
N LEU A 139 2.58 -5.23 0.35
CA LEU A 139 1.89 -4.44 1.37
C LEU A 139 2.60 -4.44 2.73
N ARG A 140 3.70 -5.17 2.92
CA ARG A 140 4.33 -5.43 4.24
C ARG A 140 4.79 -4.18 5.01
N HIS A 141 4.96 -3.07 4.31
CA HIS A 141 5.34 -1.75 4.83
C HIS A 141 4.15 -0.78 4.99
N CYS A 142 2.96 -1.17 4.51
CA CYS A 142 1.72 -0.42 4.67
C CYS A 142 0.95 -0.96 5.88
N GLN A 143 0.19 -0.10 6.56
CA GLN A 143 -0.67 -0.53 7.66
C GLN A 143 -1.99 -1.16 7.19
N SER A 144 -2.26 -1.24 5.89
CA SER A 144 -3.54 -1.74 5.36
C SER A 144 -3.86 -3.18 5.84
N VAL A 145 -2.87 -4.07 5.85
CA VAL A 145 -3.04 -5.45 6.34
C VAL A 145 -3.30 -5.48 7.84
N LEU A 146 -2.58 -4.67 8.62
CA LEU A 146 -2.82 -4.54 10.07
C LEU A 146 -4.25 -4.04 10.33
N LEU A 147 -4.69 -3.00 9.62
CA LEU A 147 -6.04 -2.44 9.76
C LEU A 147 -7.12 -3.47 9.41
N ALA A 148 -6.90 -4.30 8.39
CA ALA A 148 -7.82 -5.39 8.05
C ALA A 148 -7.89 -6.45 9.16
N LEU A 149 -6.76 -6.83 9.75
CA LEU A 149 -6.72 -7.82 10.85
C LEU A 149 -7.40 -7.29 12.12
N LEU A 150 -7.27 -5.99 12.41
CA LEU A 150 -7.87 -5.36 13.60
C LEU A 150 -9.41 -5.39 13.62
N VAL A 151 -10.07 -5.71 12.50
CA VAL A 151 -11.54 -5.88 12.45
C VAL A 151 -12.00 -7.08 13.30
N HIS A 152 -11.16 -8.12 13.41
CA HIS A 152 -11.51 -9.38 14.07
C HIS A 152 -10.52 -9.81 15.15
N ASN A 153 -9.42 -9.09 15.34
CA ASN A 153 -8.33 -9.49 16.22
C ASN A 153 -7.92 -8.32 17.13
N SER A 154 -7.36 -8.64 18.30
CA SER A 154 -6.69 -7.62 19.13
C SER A 154 -5.44 -7.09 18.43
N ARG A 155 -4.96 -5.89 18.83
CA ARG A 155 -3.71 -5.34 18.28
C ARG A 155 -2.51 -6.25 18.54
N ALA A 156 -2.43 -6.86 19.72
CA ALA A 156 -1.34 -7.77 20.06
C ALA A 156 -1.35 -9.02 19.14
N GLU A 157 -2.52 -9.62 18.97
CA GLU A 157 -2.71 -10.79 18.10
C GLU A 157 -2.41 -10.45 16.63
N ALA A 158 -2.97 -9.36 16.10
CA ALA A 158 -2.72 -8.94 14.73
C ALA A 158 -1.24 -8.67 14.48
N THR A 159 -0.54 -8.09 15.46
CA THR A 159 0.91 -7.83 15.37
C THR A 159 1.72 -9.14 15.41
N SER A 160 1.34 -10.10 16.26
CA SER A 160 1.97 -11.44 16.30
C SER A 160 1.82 -12.16 14.96
N LYS A 161 0.60 -12.23 14.43
CA LYS A 161 0.29 -12.86 13.13
C LYS A 161 1.12 -12.23 12.00
N LEU A 162 1.26 -10.90 11.99
CA LEU A 162 2.11 -10.21 11.00
C LEU A 162 3.60 -10.54 11.17
N ALA A 163 4.10 -10.66 12.41
CA ALA A 163 5.49 -11.04 12.67
C ALA A 163 5.77 -12.48 12.20
N GLU A 164 4.87 -13.41 12.49
CA GLU A 164 4.93 -14.81 12.05
C GLU A 164 4.87 -14.91 10.52
N ALA A 165 3.98 -14.15 9.87
CA ALA A 165 3.89 -14.08 8.42
C ALA A 165 5.19 -13.56 7.77
N ARG A 166 5.82 -12.52 8.35
CA ARG A 166 7.13 -12.03 7.89
C ARG A 166 8.21 -13.09 8.02
N GLN A 167 8.26 -13.78 9.16
CA GLN A 167 9.23 -14.85 9.36
C GLN A 167 9.03 -15.99 8.36
N ARG A 168 7.78 -16.39 8.13
CA ARG A 168 7.44 -17.43 7.14
C ARG A 168 7.82 -17.01 5.73
N LEU A 169 7.57 -15.77 5.34
CA LEU A 169 8.01 -15.23 4.04
C LEU A 169 9.54 -15.35 3.89
N SER A 170 10.29 -14.90 4.89
CA SER A 170 11.77 -14.95 4.88
C SER A 170 12.31 -16.38 4.81
N LEU A 171 11.73 -17.33 5.55
CA LEU A 171 12.17 -18.72 5.57
C LEU A 171 11.87 -19.46 4.25
N ASN A 172 10.81 -19.04 3.54
CA ASN A 172 10.35 -19.68 2.32
C ASN A 172 10.57 -18.82 1.07
N TYR A 173 11.42 -17.79 1.15
CA TYR A 173 11.66 -16.83 0.06
C TYR A 173 12.00 -17.52 -1.27
N PHE A 174 12.92 -18.50 -1.25
CA PHE A 174 13.34 -19.23 -2.44
C PHE A 174 12.26 -20.13 -3.03
N LEU A 175 11.30 -20.58 -2.22
CA LEU A 175 10.12 -21.31 -2.68
C LEU A 175 9.15 -20.37 -3.38
N PHE A 176 8.83 -19.23 -2.76
CA PHE A 176 7.90 -18.25 -3.34
C PHE A 176 8.42 -17.62 -4.63
N THR A 177 9.74 -17.40 -4.72
CA THR A 177 10.38 -16.91 -5.95
C THR A 177 10.56 -18.00 -7.02
N GLY A 178 10.37 -19.28 -6.67
CA GLY A 178 10.56 -20.40 -7.60
C GLY A 178 12.02 -20.75 -7.91
N VAL A 179 12.98 -20.08 -7.26
CA VAL A 179 14.43 -20.40 -7.37
C VAL A 179 14.68 -21.84 -6.91
N VAL A 180 13.88 -22.33 -5.96
CA VAL A 180 13.98 -23.67 -5.39
C VAL A 180 12.61 -24.34 -5.47
N LYS A 181 12.57 -25.63 -5.85
CA LYS A 181 11.33 -26.42 -5.85
C LYS A 181 10.92 -26.92 -4.46
N ALA A 182 11.90 -27.24 -3.61
CA ALA A 182 11.66 -27.79 -2.27
C ALA A 182 12.70 -27.31 -1.26
N ASN A 183 13.98 -27.71 -1.42
CA ASN A 183 15.03 -27.40 -0.45
C ASN A 183 16.32 -26.95 -1.13
N ILE A 184 17.05 -26.04 -0.47
CA ILE A 184 18.44 -25.75 -0.80
C ILE A 184 19.30 -26.84 -0.15
N VAL A 185 20.02 -27.60 -0.97
CA VAL A 185 20.95 -28.63 -0.51
C VAL A 185 22.30 -28.36 -1.16
N CYS A 186 23.38 -28.27 -0.37
CA CYS A 186 24.71 -28.28 -0.97
C CYS A 186 25.10 -29.70 -1.33
N ASN A 187 25.41 -29.92 -2.60
CA ASN A 187 26.07 -31.15 -3.01
C ASN A 187 27.56 -31.04 -2.64
N ARG A 188 27.95 -31.61 -1.50
CA ARG A 188 29.36 -31.67 -1.09
C ARG A 188 30.10 -32.62 -2.03
N ASN A 189 30.76 -32.08 -3.05
CA ASN A 189 31.73 -32.84 -3.83
C ASN A 189 32.88 -33.26 -2.90
N SER A 190 32.97 -34.55 -2.62
CA SER A 190 33.94 -35.17 -1.69
C SER A 190 35.42 -34.90 -2.02
N LYS A 191 35.72 -34.34 -3.20
CA LYS A 191 37.08 -34.02 -3.67
C LYS A 191 37.47 -32.54 -3.54
N ALA A 192 36.52 -31.62 -3.29
CA ALA A 192 36.82 -30.20 -3.17
C ALA A 192 36.82 -29.79 -1.68
N LYS A 193 37.96 -30.00 -1.00
CA LYS A 193 38.28 -29.27 0.24
C LYS A 193 38.53 -27.81 -0.13
N MET A 194 37.47 -27.01 -0.26
CA MET A 194 37.58 -25.57 -0.46
C MET A 194 36.65 -24.84 0.51
N ARG A 195 37.25 -23.85 1.19
CA ARG A 195 36.69 -22.94 2.20
C ARG A 195 35.69 -21.96 1.61
N THR A 196 34.66 -22.43 0.92
CA THR A 196 33.55 -21.57 0.50
C THR A 196 32.43 -21.71 1.52
N MET A 197 32.03 -20.61 2.16
CA MET A 197 30.82 -20.60 2.98
C MET A 197 29.63 -20.87 2.06
N THR A 198 29.09 -22.09 2.13
CA THR A 198 27.96 -22.50 1.30
C THR A 198 26.65 -22.04 1.95
N PHE A 199 25.66 -21.70 1.13
CA PHE A 199 24.42 -21.09 1.60
C PHE A 199 23.59 -22.00 2.53
N ASP A 200 23.75 -23.33 2.42
CA ASP A 200 23.15 -24.33 3.31
C ASP A 200 23.82 -24.41 4.68
N ASN A 201 25.07 -23.94 4.81
CA ASN A 201 25.78 -23.82 6.09
C ASN A 201 25.45 -22.48 6.80
N ILE A 202 24.73 -21.57 6.14
CA ILE A 202 24.16 -20.38 6.77
C ILE A 202 22.92 -20.87 7.55
N GLY A 203 23.01 -20.89 8.89
CA GLY A 203 21.90 -21.33 9.73
C GLY A 203 20.58 -20.60 9.40
N ARG A 204 19.43 -21.27 9.59
CA ARG A 204 18.11 -20.75 9.16
C ARG A 204 17.83 -19.30 9.57
N ASN A 205 18.29 -18.88 10.76
CA ASN A 205 18.10 -17.52 11.25
C ASN A 205 18.84 -16.47 10.40
N MET A 206 20.07 -16.79 9.99
CA MET A 206 20.87 -15.91 9.13
C MET A 206 20.31 -15.87 7.72
N GLN A 207 19.82 -17.01 7.20
CA GLN A 207 19.11 -17.05 5.92
C GLN A 207 17.85 -16.18 5.95
N ALA A 208 17.03 -16.30 7.00
CA ALA A 208 15.83 -15.50 7.17
C ALA A 208 16.16 -14.00 7.25
N LEU A 209 17.25 -13.65 7.94
CA LEU A 209 17.74 -12.26 8.01
C LEU A 209 18.12 -11.74 6.63
N ILE A 210 18.93 -12.47 5.85
CA ILE A 210 19.30 -12.09 4.48
C ILE A 210 18.04 -11.90 3.62
N CYS A 211 17.13 -12.88 3.65
CA CYS A 211 15.91 -12.84 2.85
C CYS A 211 14.93 -11.74 3.29
N SER A 212 15.02 -11.26 4.55
CA SER A 212 14.19 -10.14 5.02
C SER A 212 14.50 -8.82 4.32
N TYR A 213 15.68 -8.68 3.72
CA TYR A 213 16.08 -7.52 2.92
C TYR A 213 15.63 -7.60 1.46
N LEU A 214 15.14 -8.75 1.01
CA LEU A 214 14.74 -8.99 -0.36
C LEU A 214 13.22 -8.78 -0.54
N SER A 215 12.81 -8.51 -1.78
CA SER A 215 11.42 -8.53 -2.21
C SER A 215 11.19 -9.67 -3.19
N LEU A 216 10.00 -10.28 -3.15
CA LEU A 216 9.63 -11.33 -4.09
C LEU A 216 9.64 -10.83 -5.56
N THR A 217 9.54 -9.52 -5.78
CA THR A 217 9.63 -8.93 -7.13
C THR A 217 11.07 -8.73 -7.62
N ASP A 218 12.08 -8.98 -6.78
CA ASP A 218 13.49 -8.83 -7.19
C ASP A 218 13.95 -9.96 -8.12
N VAL A 219 13.25 -11.09 -8.12
CA VAL A 219 13.50 -12.22 -9.02
C VAL A 219 12.58 -12.08 -10.24
N LEU A 220 13.17 -11.91 -11.42
CA LEU A 220 12.43 -11.90 -12.68
C LEU A 220 11.96 -13.33 -12.99
N ASP A 221 10.66 -13.50 -13.26
CA ASP A 221 10.16 -14.77 -13.80
C ASP A 221 10.85 -15.02 -15.15
N ALA A 222 11.48 -16.18 -15.31
CA ALA A 222 12.19 -16.60 -16.52
C ALA A 222 11.23 -17.01 -17.64
#